data_AF-A0A382N406-F1
#
_entry.id   AF-A0A382N406-F1
#
_cell.length_a   1.000
_cell.length_b   1.000
_cell.length_c   1.000
_cell.angle_alpha   90.00
_cell.angle_beta   90.00
_cell.angle_gamma   90.00
#
_symmetry.space_group_name_H-M   'P 1'
#
loop_
_entity.id
_entity.type
_entity.pdbx_description
1 polymer ?
#
loop_
_entity_poly.entity_id
_entity_poly.type
_entity_poly.pdbx_seq_one_letter_code
_entity_poly.pdbx_strand_id
1 'polypeptide(L)'
;FYEFGSRRGFWRLHELFQEKKIPITIFGVGMALEKNREVCNAIKKANYEIASHGWRWIDYQNVSKAVEKKHMNFSIQSIKKIFGQRPLGWYTGRCSPNTRDLVMEEGGFLYDSDSYSDDLPYWEKREKKKQLIIPYTLDNNDMRFATNQGFNSGDQFYTYLKDSFDTLYEEGKTHPKMMSVGLHCRLIGRPGRMQSLIKFINYVLKFDHVWICKRIDIAKYWIKNYQ
;
A
#
# COMPACT_ATOMS: atom_id res chain seq x y z
N PHE A 1 -6.13 -20.51 5.53
CA PHE A 1 -6.49 -19.07 5.44
C PHE A 1 -5.59 -18.28 4.49
N TYR A 2 -4.26 -18.24 4.71
CA TYR A 2 -3.32 -17.45 3.90
C TYR A 2 -3.15 -17.92 2.44
N GLU A 3 -3.05 -19.23 2.20
CA GLU A 3 -2.90 -19.80 0.84
C GLU A 3 -4.01 -19.40 -0.12
N PHE A 4 -5.23 -19.14 0.38
CA PHE A 4 -6.30 -18.64 -0.47
C PHE A 4 -5.91 -17.33 -1.16
N GLY A 5 -5.21 -16.44 -0.44
CA GLY A 5 -4.74 -15.18 -0.99
C GLY A 5 -3.79 -15.37 -2.16
N SER A 6 -2.78 -16.23 -2.01
CA SER A 6 -1.80 -16.49 -3.07
C SER A 6 -2.33 -17.36 -4.22
N ARG A 7 -3.30 -18.26 -3.96
CA ARG A 7 -3.82 -19.20 -4.95
C ARG A 7 -5.01 -18.67 -5.75
N ARG A 8 -5.81 -17.76 -5.19
CA ARG A 8 -7.08 -17.30 -5.78
C ARG A 8 -7.35 -15.81 -5.58
N GLY A 9 -7.08 -15.28 -4.39
CA GLY A 9 -7.41 -13.90 -4.04
C GLY A 9 -6.65 -12.86 -4.85
N PHE A 10 -5.34 -13.07 -5.05
CA PHE A 10 -4.50 -12.23 -5.91
C PHE A 10 -5.05 -12.18 -7.34
N TRP A 11 -5.35 -13.33 -7.95
CA TRP A 11 -5.80 -13.41 -9.34
C TRP A 11 -7.10 -12.65 -9.57
N ARG A 12 -8.07 -12.76 -8.65
CA ARG A 12 -9.33 -12.01 -8.72
C ARG A 12 -9.12 -10.49 -8.64
N LEU A 13 -8.20 -10.04 -7.79
CA LEU A 13 -7.84 -8.62 -7.71
C LEU A 13 -7.09 -8.15 -8.97
N HIS A 14 -6.14 -8.97 -9.43
CA HIS A 14 -5.35 -8.69 -10.62
C HIS A 14 -6.25 -8.53 -11.84
N GLU A 15 -7.15 -9.47 -12.09
CA GLU A 15 -8.15 -9.41 -13.17
C GLU A 15 -8.98 -8.13 -13.10
N LEU A 16 -9.55 -7.80 -11.93
CA LEU A 16 -10.34 -6.59 -11.73
C LEU A 16 -9.55 -5.31 -12.07
N PHE A 17 -8.33 -5.16 -11.53
CA PHE A 17 -7.54 -3.96 -11.77
C PHE A 17 -7.01 -3.86 -13.20
N GLN A 18 -6.72 -5.00 -13.86
CA GLN A 18 -6.35 -5.00 -15.28
C GLN A 18 -7.55 -4.64 -16.17
N GLU A 19 -8.73 -5.21 -15.92
CA GLU A 19 -9.97 -4.90 -16.65
C GLU A 19 -10.29 -3.39 -16.57
N LYS A 20 -10.23 -2.83 -15.36
CA LYS A 20 -10.50 -1.42 -15.10
C LYS A 20 -9.33 -0.48 -15.45
N LYS A 21 -8.18 -1.03 -15.85
CA LYS A 21 -6.93 -0.29 -16.12
C LYS A 21 -6.49 0.62 -14.96
N ILE A 22 -6.77 0.20 -13.73
CA ILE A 22 -6.46 0.97 -12.53
C ILE A 22 -5.01 0.68 -12.11
N PRO A 23 -4.17 1.72 -11.98
CA PRO A 23 -2.83 1.55 -11.44
C PRO A 23 -2.90 1.24 -9.95
N ILE A 24 -2.05 0.32 -9.47
CA ILE A 24 -1.93 -0.02 -8.05
C ILE A 24 -0.47 -0.03 -7.60
N THR A 25 -0.29 0.18 -6.30
CA THR A 25 0.96 -0.08 -5.59
C THR A 25 0.81 -1.36 -4.79
N ILE A 26 1.69 -2.33 -5.02
CA ILE A 26 1.77 -3.54 -4.21
C ILE A 26 2.77 -3.32 -3.09
N PHE A 27 2.32 -3.48 -1.85
CA PHE A 27 3.16 -3.67 -0.68
C PHE A 27 3.63 -5.13 -0.65
N GLY A 28 4.79 -5.37 -1.26
CA GLY A 28 5.35 -6.70 -1.48
C GLY A 28 6.28 -7.15 -0.36
N VAL A 29 5.88 -8.18 0.38
CA VAL A 29 6.74 -8.83 1.39
C VAL A 29 7.79 -9.68 0.68
N GLY A 30 9.08 -9.41 0.91
CA GLY A 30 10.18 -10.04 0.17
C GLY A 30 10.10 -11.58 0.13
N MET A 31 9.93 -12.23 1.29
CA MET A 31 9.81 -13.69 1.35
C MET A 31 8.57 -14.24 0.63
N ALA A 32 7.46 -13.50 0.62
CA ALA A 32 6.24 -13.93 -0.07
C ALA A 32 6.41 -13.88 -1.59
N LEU A 33 7.12 -12.85 -2.09
CA LEU A 33 7.46 -12.70 -3.50
C LEU A 33 8.38 -13.84 -3.96
N GLU A 34 9.43 -14.17 -3.19
CA GLU A 34 10.33 -15.28 -3.53
C GLU A 34 9.61 -16.63 -3.63
N LYS A 35 8.57 -16.84 -2.82
CA LYS A 35 7.81 -18.09 -2.78
C LYS A 35 6.80 -18.24 -3.93
N ASN A 36 6.51 -17.19 -4.70
CA ASN A 36 5.45 -17.24 -5.72
C ASN A 36 5.85 -16.57 -7.04
N ARG A 37 6.63 -17.33 -7.84
CA ARG A 37 7.10 -16.89 -9.15
C ARG A 37 5.98 -16.59 -10.14
N GLU A 38 4.88 -17.34 -10.08
CA GLU A 38 3.74 -17.15 -10.98
C GLU A 38 3.09 -15.78 -10.77
N VAL A 39 2.83 -15.41 -9.52
CA VAL A 39 2.34 -14.07 -9.14
C VAL A 39 3.36 -13.00 -9.54
N CYS A 40 4.65 -13.20 -9.29
CA CYS A 40 5.68 -12.25 -9.72
C CYS A 40 5.70 -12.05 -11.24
N ASN A 41 5.48 -13.10 -12.02
CA ASN A 41 5.43 -13.00 -13.49
C ASN A 41 4.20 -12.21 -13.96
N ALA A 42 3.04 -12.38 -13.32
CA ALA A 42 1.86 -11.56 -13.60
C ALA A 42 2.10 -10.09 -13.25
N ILE A 43 2.70 -9.83 -12.09
CA ILE A 43 3.07 -8.49 -11.66
C ILE A 43 4.04 -7.82 -12.65
N LYS A 44 5.04 -8.53 -13.18
CA LYS A 44 5.98 -7.98 -14.18
C LYS A 44 5.30 -7.55 -15.48
N LYS A 45 4.26 -8.28 -15.87
CA LYS A 45 3.47 -7.97 -17.07
C LYS A 45 2.47 -6.85 -16.80
N ALA A 46 2.17 -6.57 -15.53
CA ALA A 46 1.30 -5.49 -15.12
C ALA A 46 2.09 -4.19 -14.88
N ASN A 47 1.48 -3.05 -15.18
CA ASN A 47 2.04 -1.74 -14.87
C ASN A 47 1.82 -1.37 -13.38
N TYR A 48 2.21 -2.26 -12.45
CA TYR A 48 2.09 -2.03 -11.01
C TYR A 48 3.36 -1.42 -10.43
N GLU A 49 3.24 -0.64 -9.36
CA GLU A 49 4.39 -0.29 -8.52
C GLU A 49 4.65 -1.41 -7.50
N ILE A 50 5.92 -1.73 -7.24
CA ILE A 50 6.32 -2.60 -6.13
C ILE A 50 7.07 -1.77 -5.07
N ALA A 51 6.38 -1.51 -3.96
CA ALA A 51 6.99 -0.99 -2.75
C ALA A 51 7.30 -2.14 -1.78
N SER A 52 8.35 -1.97 -0.97
CA SER A 52 8.77 -2.98 -0.02
C SER A 52 7.81 -3.04 1.15
N HIS A 53 7.33 -4.24 1.48
CA HIS A 53 6.57 -4.51 2.71
C HIS A 53 7.38 -5.27 3.77
N GLY A 54 8.69 -4.98 3.82
CA GLY A 54 9.66 -5.72 4.63
C GLY A 54 9.97 -7.11 4.09
N TRP A 55 11.00 -7.75 4.68
CA TRP A 55 11.37 -9.13 4.32
C TRP A 55 10.36 -10.15 4.83
N ARG A 56 9.88 -9.94 6.06
CA ARG A 56 8.89 -10.76 6.76
C ARG A 56 7.72 -9.90 7.18
N TRP A 57 6.52 -10.49 7.10
CA TRP A 57 5.31 -9.91 7.67
C TRP A 57 5.13 -10.36 9.13
N ILE A 58 5.93 -9.78 10.02
CA ILE A 58 5.91 -10.00 11.47
C ILE A 58 5.73 -8.67 12.20
N ASP A 59 5.60 -8.73 13.53
CA ASP A 59 5.72 -7.55 14.37
C ASP A 59 7.20 -7.25 14.61
N TYR A 60 7.65 -6.04 14.26
CA TYR A 60 9.03 -5.60 14.46
C TYR A 60 9.27 -4.93 15.81
N GLN A 61 8.23 -4.67 16.62
CA GLN A 61 8.33 -3.93 17.88
C GLN A 61 9.54 -4.35 18.75
N ASN A 62 9.78 -5.65 18.86
CA ASN A 62 10.85 -6.24 19.69
C ASN A 62 12.00 -6.87 18.88
N VAL A 63 12.05 -6.65 17.56
CA VAL A 63 13.17 -7.10 16.72
C VAL A 63 14.34 -6.14 16.92
N SER A 64 15.55 -6.67 17.15
CA SER A 64 16.73 -5.82 17.34
C SER A 64 17.05 -5.02 16.07
N LYS A 65 17.53 -3.77 16.24
CA LYS A 65 17.89 -2.87 15.12
C LYS A 65 18.82 -3.56 14.09
N ALA A 66 19.76 -4.37 14.56
CA ALA A 66 20.69 -5.10 13.68
C ALA A 66 20.00 -6.17 12.81
N VAL A 67 19.03 -6.92 13.37
CA VAL A 67 18.26 -7.91 12.62
C VAL A 67 17.29 -7.23 11.67
N GLU A 68 16.62 -6.17 12.12
CA GLU A 68 15.71 -5.37 11.30
C GLU A 68 16.43 -4.77 10.07
N LYS A 69 17.63 -4.21 10.26
CA LYS A 69 18.47 -3.73 9.14
C LYS A 69 18.83 -4.83 8.15
N LYS A 70 19.13 -6.05 8.62
CA LYS A 70 19.36 -7.22 7.74
C LYS A 70 18.09 -7.58 6.95
N HIS A 71 16.92 -7.58 7.60
CA HIS A 71 15.64 -7.80 6.94
C HIS A 71 15.37 -6.73 5.87
N MET A 72 15.66 -5.46 6.13
CA MET A 72 15.55 -4.39 5.14
C MET A 72 16.37 -4.69 3.90
N ASN A 73 17.66 -5.01 4.07
CA ASN A 73 18.55 -5.35 2.97
C ASN A 73 18.08 -6.57 2.17
N PHE A 74 17.61 -7.63 2.85
CA PHE A 74 17.06 -8.81 2.17
C PHE A 74 15.83 -8.47 1.33
N SER A 75 14.93 -7.62 1.84
CA SER A 75 13.74 -7.18 1.08
C SER A 75 14.15 -6.44 -0.19
N ILE A 76 15.05 -5.45 -0.06
CA ILE A 76 15.54 -4.63 -1.18
C ILE A 76 16.20 -5.52 -2.24
N GLN A 77 17.10 -6.42 -1.83
CA GLN A 77 17.81 -7.32 -2.74
C GLN A 77 16.86 -8.29 -3.44
N SER A 78 15.89 -8.85 -2.73
CA SER A 78 14.93 -9.80 -3.29
C SER A 78 14.02 -9.13 -4.32
N ILE A 79 13.48 -7.96 -4.00
CA ILE A 79 12.66 -7.18 -4.95
C ILE A 79 13.48 -6.79 -6.18
N LYS A 80 14.71 -6.30 -5.99
CA LYS A 80 15.62 -5.97 -7.11
C LYS A 80 15.92 -7.19 -7.99
N LYS A 81 16.19 -8.35 -7.39
CA LYS A 81 16.46 -9.59 -8.11
C LYS A 81 15.24 -10.07 -8.91
N ILE A 82 14.04 -9.96 -8.33
CA ILE A 82 12.81 -10.42 -8.97
C ILE A 82 12.41 -9.46 -10.09
N PHE A 83 12.35 -8.15 -9.84
CA PHE A 83 11.73 -7.16 -10.73
C PHE A 83 12.73 -6.30 -11.51
N GLY A 84 14.04 -6.50 -11.32
CA GLY A 84 15.10 -5.79 -12.03
C GLY A 84 15.42 -4.40 -11.46
N GLN A 85 14.55 -3.84 -10.62
CA GLN A 85 14.73 -2.52 -10.00
C GLN A 85 14.48 -2.59 -8.49
N ARG A 86 15.18 -1.74 -7.72
CA ARG A 86 14.95 -1.63 -6.28
C ARG A 86 13.55 -1.07 -5.98
N PRO A 87 12.95 -1.39 -4.82
CA PRO A 87 11.77 -0.66 -4.35
C PRO A 87 12.15 0.79 -4.02
N LEU A 88 11.26 1.71 -4.37
CA LEU A 88 11.39 3.14 -4.05
C LEU A 88 10.44 3.60 -2.94
N GLY A 89 9.49 2.75 -2.54
CA GLY A 89 8.63 2.94 -1.38
C GLY A 89 8.88 1.90 -0.30
N TRP A 90 8.65 2.27 0.95
CA TRP A 90 8.70 1.37 2.11
C TRP A 90 7.44 1.47 2.97
N TYR A 91 6.97 0.32 3.46
CA TYR A 91 5.91 0.22 4.47
C TYR A 91 6.11 -1.05 5.29
N THR A 92 6.20 -0.99 6.62
CA THR A 92 6.37 -2.15 7.50
C THR A 92 5.03 -2.57 8.11
N GLY A 93 4.19 -1.60 8.43
CA GLY A 93 2.95 -1.75 9.18
C GLY A 93 3.21 -1.84 10.68
N ARG A 94 3.71 -2.98 11.14
CA ARG A 94 4.01 -3.22 12.57
C ARG A 94 5.47 -2.89 12.87
N CYS A 95 5.75 -1.60 12.98
CA CYS A 95 7.09 -1.04 13.15
C CYS A 95 7.70 -1.33 14.52
N SER A 96 9.03 -1.28 14.57
CA SER A 96 9.80 -0.99 15.78
C SER A 96 10.01 0.53 15.91
N PRO A 97 10.49 1.01 17.07
CA PRO A 97 10.93 2.40 17.22
C PRO A 97 12.05 2.81 16.24
N ASN A 98 12.81 1.84 15.72
CA ASN A 98 13.95 2.07 14.82
C ASN A 98 13.57 2.02 13.34
N THR A 99 12.39 1.51 12.98
CA THR A 99 12.04 1.19 11.59
C THR A 99 12.22 2.39 10.66
N ARG A 100 11.61 3.52 11.00
CA ARG A 100 11.63 4.72 10.15
C ARG A 100 13.00 5.37 10.12
N ASP A 101 13.75 5.33 11.24
CA ASP A 101 15.15 5.76 11.23
C ASP A 101 16.00 4.89 10.30
N LEU A 102 15.82 3.57 10.29
CA LEU A 102 16.50 2.69 9.36
C LEU A 102 16.14 3.00 7.90
N VAL A 103 14.88 3.32 7.60
CA VAL A 103 14.41 3.70 6.26
C VAL A 103 15.10 4.98 5.80
N MET A 104 15.11 6.01 6.66
CA MET A 104 15.82 7.26 6.38
C MET A 104 17.34 7.04 6.30
N GLU A 105 17.89 6.13 7.10
CA GLU A 105 19.30 5.79 7.10
C GLU A 105 19.75 5.11 5.80
N GLU A 106 18.90 4.26 5.20
CA GLU A 106 19.18 3.57 3.94
C GLU A 106 19.25 4.56 2.76
N GLY A 107 18.39 5.59 2.77
CA GLY A 107 18.50 6.78 1.90
C GLY A 107 18.11 6.59 0.43
N GLY A 108 17.72 5.40 0.00
CA GLY A 108 17.32 5.12 -1.38
C GLY A 108 15.81 5.06 -1.62
N PHE A 109 14.98 5.36 -0.62
CA PHE A 109 13.52 5.41 -0.73
C PHE A 109 13.03 6.82 -1.07
N LEU A 110 12.17 6.95 -2.08
CA LEU A 110 11.48 8.20 -2.36
C LEU A 110 10.39 8.49 -1.35
N TYR A 111 9.76 7.46 -0.77
CA TYR A 111 8.74 7.66 0.25
C TYR A 111 8.68 6.51 1.27
N ASP A 112 8.18 6.86 2.45
CA ASP A 112 7.79 5.95 3.53
C ASP A 112 6.29 6.08 3.78
N SER A 113 5.63 4.98 4.16
CA SER A 113 4.18 4.97 4.45
C SER A 113 3.83 4.43 5.83
N ASP A 114 4.82 4.30 6.72
CA ASP A 114 4.62 3.93 8.13
C ASP A 114 4.14 5.13 8.98
N SER A 115 3.14 5.85 8.47
CA SER A 115 2.41 6.92 9.17
C SER A 115 0.93 6.87 8.80
N TYR A 116 0.07 7.31 9.72
CA TYR A 116 -1.38 7.35 9.60
C TYR A 116 -1.95 8.71 10.04
N SER A 117 -1.11 9.75 10.00
CA SER A 117 -1.35 11.00 10.75
C SER A 117 -1.83 12.17 9.90
N ASP A 118 -2.08 12.00 8.61
CA ASP A 118 -2.44 13.11 7.71
C ASP A 118 -3.16 12.59 6.45
N ASP A 119 -3.89 13.48 5.78
CA ASP A 119 -4.58 13.25 4.50
C ASP A 119 -3.74 13.71 3.30
N LEU A 120 -2.55 14.28 3.54
CA LEU A 120 -1.58 14.66 2.51
C LEU A 120 -0.18 14.11 2.79
N PRO A 121 0.65 13.95 1.74
CA PRO A 121 2.07 13.74 1.93
C PRO A 121 2.73 14.91 2.68
N TYR A 122 3.80 14.63 3.42
CA TYR A 122 4.59 15.65 4.10
C TYR A 122 6.04 15.24 4.27
N TRP A 123 6.93 16.22 4.42
CA TRP A 123 8.34 15.96 4.67
C TRP A 123 8.61 15.80 6.16
N GLU A 124 9.09 14.62 6.56
CA GLU A 124 9.65 14.43 7.91
C GLU A 124 11.16 14.71 7.86
N LYS A 125 11.65 15.51 8.80
CA LYS A 125 13.08 15.86 8.94
C LYS A 125 13.60 15.30 10.26
N ARG A 126 14.69 14.55 10.20
CA ARG A 126 15.44 14.05 11.37
C ARG A 126 16.91 14.40 11.17
N GLU A 127 17.44 15.24 12.04
CA GLU A 127 18.80 15.77 11.91
C GLU A 127 19.07 16.34 10.49
N LYS A 128 20.03 15.75 9.75
CA LYS A 128 20.41 16.16 8.38
C LYS A 128 19.66 15.39 7.28
N LYS A 129 18.70 14.53 7.64
CA LYS A 129 17.96 13.69 6.68
C LYS A 129 16.51 14.18 6.55
N LYS A 130 15.96 14.05 5.34
CA LYS A 130 14.54 14.27 5.06
C LYS A 130 13.96 13.06 4.35
N GLN A 131 12.73 12.71 4.67
CA GLN A 131 12.00 11.61 4.06
C GLN A 131 10.59 12.07 3.75
N LEU A 132 10.15 11.83 2.51
CA LEU A 132 8.75 12.08 2.16
C LEU A 132 7.91 10.98 2.81
N ILE A 133 6.92 11.40 3.57
CA ILE A 133 5.92 10.53 4.16
C ILE A 133 4.69 10.65 3.29
N ILE A 134 4.20 9.52 2.81
CA ILE A 134 2.87 9.42 2.22
C ILE A 134 2.08 8.59 3.21
N PRO A 135 1.15 9.18 3.98
CA PRO A 135 0.38 8.45 4.98
C PRO A 135 -0.43 7.30 4.38
N TYR A 136 -0.56 6.22 5.13
CA TYR A 136 -1.39 5.07 4.82
C TYR A 136 -2.62 5.04 5.74
N THR A 137 -3.41 3.96 5.68
CA THR A 137 -4.68 3.84 6.39
C THR A 137 -4.81 2.49 7.11
N LEU A 138 -5.41 2.52 8.30
CA LEU A 138 -5.87 1.33 9.03
C LEU A 138 -7.41 1.23 9.07
N ASP A 139 -8.12 2.23 8.57
CA ASP A 139 -9.56 2.37 8.63
C ASP A 139 -10.22 2.14 7.26
N ASN A 140 -9.77 2.83 6.21
CA ASN A 140 -10.07 2.56 4.79
C ASN A 140 -9.32 1.29 4.31
N ASN A 141 -9.44 0.20 5.07
CA ASN A 141 -8.62 -0.99 4.93
C ASN A 141 -9.43 -2.27 5.15
N ASP A 142 -9.36 -3.21 4.21
CA ASP A 142 -10.08 -4.48 4.29
C ASP A 142 -9.57 -5.38 5.43
N MET A 143 -8.46 -5.04 6.10
CA MET A 143 -8.04 -5.70 7.35
C MET A 143 -9.13 -5.66 8.42
N ARG A 144 -10.03 -4.67 8.37
CA ARG A 144 -11.17 -4.53 9.28
C ARG A 144 -12.18 -5.67 9.14
N PHE A 145 -12.19 -6.44 8.05
CA PHE A 145 -12.94 -7.70 7.99
C PHE A 145 -12.36 -8.82 8.89
N ALA A 146 -11.24 -8.58 9.57
CA ALA A 146 -10.53 -9.53 10.41
C ALA A 146 -10.10 -8.93 11.76
N THR A 147 -10.72 -7.84 12.19
CA THR A 147 -10.51 -7.23 13.51
C THR A 147 -11.82 -7.19 14.30
N ASN A 148 -11.74 -7.18 15.64
CA ASN A 148 -12.91 -7.33 16.52
C ASN A 148 -14.04 -6.33 16.27
N GLN A 149 -13.72 -5.05 15.99
CA GLN A 149 -14.74 -4.03 15.76
C GLN A 149 -15.23 -3.97 14.30
N GLY A 150 -14.46 -4.48 13.34
CA GLY A 150 -14.55 -4.06 11.94
C GLY A 150 -15.75 -4.60 11.14
N PHE A 151 -15.60 -4.68 9.81
CA PHE A 151 -16.73 -4.89 8.90
C PHE A 151 -17.25 -6.33 8.94
N ASN A 152 -18.55 -6.47 9.18
CA ASN A 152 -19.28 -7.74 9.15
C ASN A 152 -19.73 -8.12 7.73
N SER A 153 -19.97 -7.13 6.86
CA SER A 153 -20.44 -7.34 5.49
C SER A 153 -19.76 -6.41 4.49
N GLY A 154 -19.82 -6.78 3.20
CA GLY A 154 -19.25 -5.98 2.11
C GLY A 154 -19.83 -4.57 2.05
N ASP A 155 -21.14 -4.42 2.27
CA ASP A 155 -21.79 -3.11 2.17
C ASP A 155 -21.28 -2.12 3.23
N GLN A 156 -20.90 -2.59 4.42
CA GLN A 156 -20.27 -1.72 5.43
C GLN A 156 -18.92 -1.17 4.96
N PHE A 157 -18.09 -1.99 4.30
CA PHE A 157 -16.84 -1.52 3.73
C PHE A 157 -17.08 -0.57 2.55
N TYR A 158 -18.02 -0.89 1.67
CA TYR A 158 -18.40 0.00 0.57
C TYR A 158 -18.87 1.37 1.07
N THR A 159 -19.80 1.41 2.03
CA THR A 159 -20.32 2.66 2.60
C THR A 159 -19.19 3.45 3.26
N TYR A 160 -18.32 2.82 4.06
CA TYR A 160 -17.21 3.51 4.69
C TYR A 160 -16.24 4.15 3.68
N LEU A 161 -15.91 3.43 2.60
CA LEU A 161 -15.08 3.97 1.52
C LEU A 161 -15.80 5.10 0.76
N LYS A 162 -17.10 4.93 0.47
CA LYS A 162 -17.90 5.93 -0.21
C LYS A 162 -17.96 7.22 0.59
N ASP A 163 -18.26 7.15 1.88
CA ASP A 163 -18.37 8.33 2.74
C ASP A 163 -17.03 9.04 2.87
N SER A 164 -15.93 8.28 3.02
CA SER A 164 -14.57 8.84 2.99
C SER A 164 -14.26 9.56 1.68
N PHE A 165 -14.64 8.96 0.54
CA PHE A 165 -14.46 9.59 -0.77
C PHE A 165 -15.29 10.87 -0.89
N ASP A 166 -16.58 10.84 -0.55
CA ASP A 166 -17.48 11.99 -0.70
C ASP A 166 -17.01 13.19 0.12
N THR A 167 -16.57 12.95 1.37
CA THR A 167 -15.98 14.00 2.21
C THR A 167 -14.75 14.63 1.55
N LEU A 168 -13.77 13.81 1.15
CA LEU A 168 -12.53 14.33 0.56
C LEU A 168 -12.76 14.96 -0.82
N TYR A 169 -13.72 14.46 -1.58
CA TYR A 169 -14.09 15.01 -2.88
C TYR A 169 -14.75 16.38 -2.74
N GLU A 170 -15.62 16.56 -1.73
CA GLU A 170 -16.23 17.86 -1.42
C GLU A 170 -15.19 18.88 -0.94
N GLU A 171 -14.32 18.48 0.00
CA GLU A 171 -13.20 19.32 0.45
C GLU A 171 -12.26 19.69 -0.70
N GLY A 172 -12.11 18.79 -1.68
CA GLY A 172 -11.28 18.95 -2.87
C GLY A 172 -11.70 20.09 -3.79
N LYS A 173 -12.91 20.65 -3.64
CA LYS A 173 -13.31 21.89 -4.33
C LYS A 173 -12.41 23.08 -3.98
N THR A 174 -11.79 23.04 -2.80
CA THR A 174 -10.88 24.10 -2.34
C THR A 174 -9.50 23.57 -1.98
N HIS A 175 -9.42 22.41 -1.32
CA HIS A 175 -8.17 21.85 -0.81
C HIS A 175 -8.10 20.33 -1.05
N PRO A 176 -7.74 19.88 -2.27
CA PRO A 176 -7.61 18.45 -2.60
C PRO A 176 -6.72 17.68 -1.62
N LYS A 177 -7.13 16.45 -1.31
CA LYS A 177 -6.44 15.49 -0.42
C LYS A 177 -6.21 14.16 -1.12
N MET A 178 -5.49 13.25 -0.49
CA MET A 178 -5.36 11.87 -0.95
C MET A 178 -6.18 10.89 -0.10
N MET A 179 -6.57 9.78 -0.70
CA MET A 179 -7.22 8.67 0.00
C MET A 179 -6.45 7.38 -0.30
N SER A 180 -6.05 6.65 0.74
CA SER A 180 -5.52 5.30 0.61
C SER A 180 -6.64 4.27 0.77
N VAL A 181 -6.59 3.16 0.02
CA VAL A 181 -7.47 2.00 0.22
C VAL A 181 -6.61 0.76 0.42
N GLY A 182 -6.62 0.19 1.62
CA GLY A 182 -5.85 -0.99 1.97
C GLY A 182 -6.55 -2.29 1.63
N LEU A 183 -5.85 -3.18 0.91
CA LEU A 183 -6.42 -4.42 0.38
C LEU A 183 -5.47 -5.60 0.62
N HIS A 184 -6.02 -6.74 1.04
CA HIS A 184 -5.28 -7.97 1.27
C HIS A 184 -5.84 -9.11 0.42
N CYS A 185 -4.97 -9.78 -0.34
CA CYS A 185 -5.36 -10.89 -1.22
C CYS A 185 -6.23 -11.95 -0.52
N ARG A 186 -5.91 -12.28 0.74
CA ARG A 186 -6.65 -13.30 1.52
C ARG A 186 -8.00 -12.84 2.06
N LEU A 187 -8.27 -11.53 2.08
CA LEU A 187 -9.46 -10.91 2.65
C LEU A 187 -10.41 -10.44 1.54
N ILE A 188 -10.21 -9.26 0.94
CA ILE A 188 -11.09 -8.74 -0.12
C ILE A 188 -11.15 -9.66 -1.35
N GLY A 189 -10.12 -10.49 -1.57
CA GLY A 189 -10.11 -11.52 -2.61
C GLY A 189 -11.20 -12.58 -2.46
N ARG A 190 -11.89 -12.68 -1.31
CA ARG A 190 -13.04 -13.57 -1.12
C ARG A 190 -14.25 -13.06 -1.92
N PRO A 191 -15.01 -13.94 -2.62
CA PRO A 191 -16.15 -13.52 -3.43
C PRO A 191 -17.18 -12.65 -2.69
N GLY A 192 -17.51 -13.00 -1.44
CA GLY A 192 -18.48 -12.24 -0.63
C GLY A 192 -18.01 -10.85 -0.19
N ARG A 193 -16.71 -10.54 -0.33
CA ARG A 193 -16.14 -9.22 0.00
C ARG A 193 -15.78 -8.43 -1.27
N MET A 194 -15.33 -9.11 -2.33
CA MET A 194 -14.91 -8.47 -3.58
C MET A 194 -15.96 -7.54 -4.18
N GLN A 195 -17.25 -7.87 -4.05
CA GLN A 195 -18.32 -7.03 -4.60
C GLN A 195 -18.33 -5.60 -4.05
N SER A 196 -17.93 -5.39 -2.79
CA SER A 196 -17.88 -4.03 -2.22
C SER A 196 -16.77 -3.19 -2.86
N LEU A 197 -15.63 -3.81 -3.18
CA LEU A 197 -14.55 -3.15 -3.92
C LEU A 197 -14.97 -2.80 -5.35
N ILE A 198 -15.65 -3.72 -6.04
CA ILE A 198 -16.20 -3.48 -7.39
C ILE A 198 -17.18 -2.31 -7.36
N LYS A 199 -18.12 -2.30 -6.40
CA LYS A 199 -19.07 -1.19 -6.20
C LYS A 199 -18.35 0.14 -5.98
N PHE A 200 -17.32 0.17 -5.11
CA PHE A 200 -16.56 1.38 -4.82
C PHE A 200 -15.78 1.89 -6.04
N ILE A 201 -15.07 1.01 -6.75
CA ILE A 201 -14.36 1.39 -7.98
C ILE A 201 -15.34 1.97 -9.01
N ASN A 202 -16.46 1.28 -9.26
CA ASN A 202 -17.48 1.77 -10.19
C ASN A 202 -18.14 3.08 -9.71
N TYR A 203 -18.13 3.36 -8.41
CA TYR A 203 -18.63 4.62 -7.85
C TYR A 203 -17.65 5.76 -8.17
N VAL A 204 -16.38 5.61 -7.79
CA VAL A 204 -15.33 6.62 -8.00
C VAL A 204 -15.16 6.96 -9.49
N LEU A 205 -15.26 5.97 -10.38
CA LEU A 205 -15.12 6.16 -11.83
C LEU A 205 -16.27 6.98 -12.47
N LYS A 206 -17.31 7.34 -11.73
CA LYS A 206 -18.38 8.24 -12.20
C LYS A 206 -18.07 9.72 -11.98
N PHE A 207 -17.02 10.02 -11.21
CA PHE A 207 -16.65 11.39 -10.85
C PHE A 207 -15.48 11.86 -11.71
N ASP A 208 -15.57 13.11 -12.14
CA ASP A 208 -14.47 13.80 -12.82
C ASP A 208 -13.40 14.23 -11.80
N HIS A 209 -12.24 14.66 -12.29
CA HIS A 209 -11.15 15.21 -11.45
C HIS A 209 -10.61 14.29 -10.35
N VAL A 210 -10.78 12.97 -10.49
CA VAL A 210 -10.17 11.97 -9.59
C VAL A 210 -8.85 11.45 -10.17
N TRP A 211 -7.75 11.60 -9.43
CA TRP A 211 -6.45 11.04 -9.81
C TRP A 211 -6.21 9.67 -9.15
N ILE A 212 -6.63 8.59 -9.82
CA ILE A 212 -6.31 7.22 -9.41
C ILE A 212 -4.89 6.89 -9.85
N CYS A 213 -3.97 6.76 -8.89
CA CYS A 213 -2.53 6.66 -9.17
C CYS A 213 -1.78 5.72 -8.23
N LYS A 214 -0.52 5.44 -8.57
CA LYS A 214 0.41 4.70 -7.69
C LYS A 214 1.01 5.67 -6.69
N ARG A 215 1.43 5.16 -5.53
CA ARG A 215 2.12 5.96 -4.51
C ARG A 215 3.43 6.57 -5.02
N ILE A 216 4.17 5.89 -5.90
CA ILE A 216 5.37 6.45 -6.53
C ILE A 216 5.07 7.68 -7.38
N ASP A 217 3.87 7.76 -7.98
CA ASP A 217 3.47 8.90 -8.79
C ASP A 217 3.15 10.10 -7.89
N ILE A 218 2.48 9.87 -6.75
CA ILE A 218 2.30 10.86 -5.67
C ILE A 218 3.66 11.35 -5.17
N ALA A 219 4.60 10.43 -4.90
CA ALA A 219 5.94 10.80 -4.41
C ALA A 219 6.66 11.72 -5.40
N LYS A 220 6.70 11.34 -6.68
CA LYS A 220 7.33 12.13 -7.74
C LYS A 220 6.66 13.50 -7.91
N TYR A 221 5.33 13.54 -7.88
CA TYR A 221 4.57 14.79 -7.93
C TYR A 221 4.91 15.68 -6.75
N TRP A 222 4.93 15.13 -5.53
CA TRP A 222 5.22 15.92 -4.33
C TRP A 222 6.64 16.49 -4.35
N ILE A 223 7.63 15.66 -4.65
CA ILE A 223 9.05 16.06 -4.76
C ILE A 223 9.25 17.19 -5.77
N LYS A 224 8.52 17.14 -6.89
CA LYS A 224 8.63 18.15 -7.94
C LYS A 224 8.02 19.50 -7.53
N ASN A 225 6.92 19.48 -6.77
CA ASN A 225 6.09 20.67 -6.55
C ASN A 225 6.17 21.26 -5.13
N TYR A 226 6.60 20.47 -4.13
CA TYR A 226 6.60 20.86 -2.72
C TYR A 226 7.93 20.42 -2.08
N GLN A 227 8.89 21.35 -1.98
CA GLN A 227 10.23 21.10 -1.42
C GLN A 227 10.35 21.41 0.08
#